data_AF-A0A0H3J651-F1
#
_entry.id   AF-A0A0H3J651-F1
#
_cell.length_a   1.000
_cell.length_b   1.000
_cell.length_c   1.000
_cell.angle_alpha   90.00
_cell.angle_beta   90.00
_cell.angle_gamma   90.00
#
_symmetry.space_group_name_H-M   'P 1'
#
loop_
_entity.id
_entity.type
_entity.pdbx_description
1 polymer ?
#
loop_
_entity_poly.entity_id
_entity_poly.type
_entity_poly.pdbx_seq_one_letter_code
_entity_poly.pdbx_strand_id
1 'polypeptide(L)'
;MAMMIKWKTFLIPYSQAVDELKVKIRNIRKEYRKKNEYSPIEFVTGRVKEISSILEKAKKLNLTLDEIDSFMEDIAGIRIMCQFVDDIERVAELIRQRQDMLVINEKDYIDNVKESGYRSYHMIIKYPINLAEGKKEILAEIQIRTLAMNFWATIEHSLNYKYKHDIPIEIRNKLKNAADAAFQLDGQMLEIKDEIKDAQKLFEVKSNLISDIVNNILVLSSMNKLSEVSYYKSRLNKLLEEGDEFELSNLLDSIEKSIYEFRKY
;
A
#
# COMPACT_ATOMS: atom_id res chain seq x y z
N MET A 1 -43.13 6.43 -3.35
CA MET A 1 -42.58 7.80 -3.44
C MET A 1 -41.07 7.65 -3.36
N ALA A 2 -40.36 7.69 -4.49
CA ALA A 2 -38.93 7.40 -4.52
C ALA A 2 -38.18 8.51 -3.77
N MET A 3 -37.63 8.18 -2.60
CA MET A 3 -36.87 9.11 -1.78
C MET A 3 -35.56 9.41 -2.53
N MET A 4 -35.36 10.67 -2.93
CA MET A 4 -34.14 11.08 -3.61
C MET A 4 -32.95 10.96 -2.65
N ILE A 5 -32.02 10.03 -2.92
CA ILE A 5 -30.74 9.99 -2.20
C ILE A 5 -29.97 11.28 -2.46
N LYS A 6 -29.65 12.01 -1.38
CA LYS A 6 -28.68 13.10 -1.43
C LYS A 6 -27.27 12.52 -1.47
N TRP A 7 -26.82 12.16 -2.68
CA TRP A 7 -25.55 11.44 -2.90
C TRP A 7 -24.33 12.06 -2.23
N LYS A 8 -24.22 13.40 -2.25
CA LYS A 8 -23.12 14.10 -1.58
C LYS A 8 -23.07 13.79 -0.09
N THR A 9 -24.21 13.76 0.60
CA THR A 9 -24.31 13.44 2.03
C THR A 9 -24.13 11.95 2.27
N PHE A 10 -24.74 11.12 1.43
CA PHE A 10 -24.66 9.66 1.51
C PHE A 10 -23.22 9.13 1.45
N LEU A 11 -22.37 9.73 0.60
CA LEU A 11 -20.99 9.28 0.39
C LEU A 11 -19.97 9.81 1.41
N ILE A 12 -20.34 10.74 2.28
CA ILE A 12 -19.46 11.29 3.34
C ILE A 12 -18.80 10.18 4.17
N PRO A 13 -19.55 9.24 4.80
CA PRO A 13 -18.94 8.18 5.62
C PRO A 13 -17.96 7.32 4.84
N TYR A 14 -18.25 7.03 3.57
CA TYR A 14 -17.39 6.22 2.71
C TYR A 14 -16.10 6.95 2.36
N SER A 15 -16.17 8.27 2.07
CA SER A 15 -14.98 9.09 1.81
C SER A 15 -14.08 9.15 3.04
N GLN A 16 -14.65 9.39 4.22
CA GLN A 16 -13.89 9.44 5.46
C GLN A 16 -13.23 8.09 5.77
N ALA A 17 -13.97 6.98 5.63
CA ALA A 17 -13.43 5.65 5.84
C ALA A 17 -12.26 5.33 4.90
N VAL A 18 -12.35 5.72 3.62
CA VAL A 18 -11.25 5.55 2.66
C VAL A 18 -9.99 6.26 3.12
N ASP A 19 -10.10 7.51 3.59
CA ASP A 19 -8.94 8.27 4.05
C ASP A 19 -8.33 7.70 5.34
N GLU A 20 -9.17 7.30 6.31
CA GLU A 20 -8.71 6.66 7.54
C GLU A 20 -8.00 5.33 7.25
N LEU A 21 -8.62 4.44 6.46
CA LEU A 21 -8.05 3.15 6.10
C LEU A 21 -6.74 3.30 5.31
N LYS A 22 -6.66 4.26 4.38
CA LYS A 22 -5.42 4.56 3.64
C LYS A 22 -4.29 4.93 4.59
N VAL A 23 -4.54 5.79 5.58
CA VAL A 23 -3.51 6.19 6.55
C VAL A 23 -3.10 5.02 7.43
N LYS A 24 -4.08 4.29 7.99
CA LYS A 24 -3.83 3.14 8.87
C LYS A 24 -2.98 2.07 8.20
N ILE A 25 -3.35 1.66 6.98
CA ILE A 25 -2.65 0.61 6.25
C ILE A 25 -1.29 1.11 5.74
N ARG A 26 -1.18 2.36 5.29
CA ARG A 26 0.13 2.96 4.91
C ARG A 26 1.10 3.00 6.10
N ASN A 27 0.61 3.19 7.32
CA ASN A 27 1.44 3.20 8.50
C ASN A 27 2.04 1.83 8.83
N ILE A 28 1.42 0.72 8.41
CA ILE A 28 2.02 -0.62 8.52
C ILE A 28 3.35 -0.67 7.76
N ARG A 29 3.38 -0.20 6.50
CA ARG A 29 4.63 -0.09 5.72
C ARG A 29 5.67 0.80 6.42
N LYS A 30 5.24 1.93 6.97
CA LYS A 30 6.15 2.85 7.70
C LYS A 30 6.74 2.20 8.94
N GLU A 31 5.96 1.37 9.64
CA GLU A 31 6.42 0.65 10.83
C GLU A 31 7.52 -0.35 10.48
N TYR A 32 7.32 -1.17 9.44
CA TYR A 32 8.35 -2.10 8.94
C TYR A 32 9.65 -1.38 8.56
N ARG A 33 9.55 -0.29 7.79
CA ARG A 33 10.71 0.52 7.39
C ARG A 33 11.47 1.10 8.59
N LYS A 34 10.75 1.61 9.58
CA LYS A 34 11.37 2.13 10.82
C LYS A 34 12.12 1.05 11.61
N LYS A 35 11.74 -0.23 11.46
CA LYS A 35 12.42 -1.37 12.07
C LYS A 35 13.54 -1.94 11.18
N ASN A 36 13.85 -1.33 10.03
CA ASN A 36 14.76 -1.87 9.01
C ASN A 36 14.34 -3.29 8.54
N GLU A 37 13.02 -3.52 8.47
CA GLU A 37 12.43 -4.78 8.05
C GLU A 37 11.73 -4.64 6.69
N TYR A 38 11.74 -5.73 5.93
CA TYR A 38 10.97 -5.83 4.69
C TYR A 38 9.47 -5.65 4.96
N SER A 39 8.85 -4.73 4.23
CA SER A 39 7.39 -4.51 4.27
C SER A 39 6.69 -5.33 3.19
N PRO A 40 5.67 -6.14 3.53
CA PRO A 40 4.86 -6.84 2.52
C PRO A 40 3.95 -5.89 1.72
N ILE A 41 3.83 -4.63 2.16
CA ILE A 41 3.05 -3.58 1.49
C ILE A 41 4.00 -2.64 0.75
N GLU A 42 3.77 -2.45 -0.55
CA GLU A 42 4.49 -1.52 -1.41
C GLU A 42 3.84 -0.13 -1.42
N PHE A 43 2.54 -0.04 -1.70
CA PHE A 43 1.78 1.18 -1.47
C PHE A 43 0.29 0.90 -1.33
N VAL A 44 -0.45 1.91 -0.88
CA VAL A 44 -1.89 1.84 -0.64
C VAL A 44 -2.59 2.95 -1.41
N THR A 45 -3.59 2.58 -2.18
CA THR A 45 -4.52 3.52 -2.82
C THR A 45 -5.93 3.27 -2.32
N GLY A 46 -6.82 4.22 -2.52
CA GLY A 46 -8.22 4.05 -2.18
C GLY A 46 -9.08 5.09 -2.86
N ARG A 47 -10.35 4.74 -3.08
CA ARG A 47 -11.34 5.59 -3.72
C ARG A 47 -12.74 5.26 -3.24
N VAL A 48 -13.63 6.22 -3.36
CA VAL A 48 -15.08 5.99 -3.32
C VAL A 48 -15.55 5.66 -4.73
N LYS A 49 -16.50 4.73 -4.86
CA LYS A 49 -17.10 4.36 -6.14
C LYS A 49 -17.93 5.52 -6.69
N GLU A 50 -17.82 5.78 -7.99
CA GLU A 50 -18.61 6.80 -8.66
C GLU A 50 -20.11 6.49 -8.61
N ILE A 51 -20.95 7.52 -8.48
CA ILE A 51 -22.42 7.38 -8.36
C ILE A 51 -22.99 6.59 -9.55
N SER A 52 -22.51 6.85 -10.76
CA SER A 52 -22.92 6.11 -11.96
C SER A 52 -22.66 4.60 -11.84
N SER A 53 -21.48 4.24 -11.31
CA SER A 53 -21.09 2.84 -11.09
C SER A 53 -21.83 2.20 -9.92
N ILE A 54 -22.19 2.97 -8.89
CA ILE A 54 -23.07 2.51 -7.79
C ILE A 54 -24.44 2.16 -8.37
N LEU A 55 -25.08 3.08 -9.10
CA LEU A 55 -26.40 2.86 -9.68
C LEU A 55 -26.42 1.69 -10.67
N GLU A 56 -25.39 1.56 -11.52
CA GLU A 56 -25.28 0.44 -12.44
C GLU A 56 -25.17 -0.91 -11.70
N LYS A 57 -24.36 -0.95 -10.62
CA LYS A 57 -24.20 -2.16 -9.80
C LYS A 57 -25.46 -2.49 -9.01
N ALA A 58 -26.13 -1.49 -8.43
CA ALA A 58 -27.41 -1.65 -7.75
C ALA A 58 -28.46 -2.25 -8.69
N LYS A 59 -28.55 -1.77 -9.93
CA LYS A 59 -29.44 -2.34 -10.95
C LYS A 59 -29.08 -3.79 -11.30
N LYS A 60 -27.80 -4.12 -11.46
CA LYS A 60 -27.34 -5.49 -11.73
C LYS A 60 -27.66 -6.46 -10.58
N LEU A 61 -27.63 -5.96 -9.34
CA LEU A 61 -27.94 -6.72 -8.13
C LEU A 61 -29.43 -6.65 -7.72
N ASN A 62 -30.28 -5.98 -8.50
CA ASN A 62 -31.68 -5.71 -8.18
C ASN A 62 -31.90 -5.07 -6.79
N LEU A 63 -30.97 -4.22 -6.36
CA LEU A 63 -31.06 -3.50 -5.09
C LEU A 63 -31.91 -2.24 -5.26
N THR A 64 -32.79 -1.99 -4.29
CA THR A 64 -33.43 -0.71 -4.10
C THR A 64 -32.45 0.33 -3.57
N LEU A 65 -32.80 1.61 -3.65
CA LEU A 65 -31.95 2.71 -3.19
C LEU A 65 -31.60 2.61 -1.70
N ASP A 66 -32.56 2.17 -0.87
CA ASP A 66 -32.37 2.05 0.58
C ASP A 66 -31.49 0.85 0.97
N GLU A 67 -31.40 -0.15 0.08
CA GLU A 67 -30.57 -1.36 0.27
C GLU A 67 -29.09 -1.13 -0.08
N ILE A 68 -28.76 -0.08 -0.84
CA ILE A 68 -27.38 0.17 -1.29
C ILE A 68 -26.40 0.23 -0.13
N ASP A 69 -26.75 0.93 0.96
CA ASP A 69 -25.89 1.09 2.15
C ASP A 69 -25.60 -0.23 2.87
N SER A 70 -26.54 -1.18 2.81
CA SER A 70 -26.47 -2.44 3.56
C SER A 70 -25.82 -3.58 2.77
N PHE A 71 -25.98 -3.57 1.44
CA PHE A 71 -25.60 -4.72 0.60
C PHE A 71 -24.44 -4.44 -0.36
N MET A 72 -24.10 -3.17 -0.64
CA MET A 72 -23.02 -2.87 -1.57
C MET A 72 -21.65 -2.84 -0.88
N GLU A 73 -20.89 -3.90 -1.09
CA GLU A 73 -19.60 -4.14 -0.43
C GLU A 73 -18.46 -3.18 -0.87
N ASP A 74 -18.53 -2.61 -2.08
CA ASP A 74 -17.42 -1.91 -2.75
C ASP A 74 -17.67 -0.41 -3.00
N ILE A 75 -18.49 0.25 -2.16
CA ILE A 75 -18.64 1.71 -2.21
C ILE A 75 -17.34 2.38 -1.76
N ALA A 76 -16.78 1.95 -0.63
CA ALA A 76 -15.42 2.29 -0.21
C ALA A 76 -14.46 1.19 -0.66
N GLY A 77 -13.50 1.54 -1.52
CA GLY A 77 -12.52 0.60 -2.04
C GLY A 77 -11.09 0.99 -1.65
N ILE A 78 -10.37 0.06 -1.05
CA ILE A 78 -8.94 0.15 -0.76
C ILE A 78 -8.20 -0.84 -1.64
N ARG A 79 -7.04 -0.44 -2.17
CA ARG A 79 -6.10 -1.36 -2.80
C ARG A 79 -4.76 -1.33 -2.10
N ILE A 80 -4.26 -2.50 -1.78
CA ILE A 80 -2.94 -2.73 -1.22
C ILE A 80 -2.12 -3.41 -2.30
N MET A 81 -1.04 -2.76 -2.70
CA MET A 81 -0.10 -3.30 -3.68
C MET A 81 1.04 -3.96 -2.92
N CYS A 82 1.30 -5.22 -3.24
CA CYS A 82 2.41 -6.04 -2.74
C CYS A 82 3.46 -6.18 -3.84
N GLN A 83 4.70 -6.45 -3.44
CA GLN A 83 5.78 -6.72 -4.41
C GLN A 83 5.69 -8.16 -4.91
N PHE A 84 5.42 -9.11 -4.01
CA PHE A 84 5.35 -10.54 -4.32
C PHE A 84 3.97 -11.13 -4.03
N VAL A 85 3.69 -12.30 -4.60
CA VAL A 85 2.39 -12.98 -4.46
C VAL A 85 2.18 -13.51 -3.04
N ASP A 86 3.21 -14.06 -2.41
CA ASP A 86 3.16 -14.60 -1.05
C ASP A 86 2.98 -13.52 0.03
N ASP A 87 3.37 -12.27 -0.27
CA ASP A 87 3.09 -11.13 0.62
C ASP A 87 1.59 -10.84 0.73
N ILE A 88 0.77 -11.30 -0.21
CA ILE A 88 -0.68 -11.07 -0.20
C ILE A 88 -1.31 -11.73 1.03
N GLU A 89 -0.96 -12.98 1.33
CA GLU A 89 -1.48 -13.67 2.51
C GLU A 89 -0.97 -13.02 3.80
N ARG A 90 0.30 -12.61 3.83
CA ARG A 90 0.85 -11.87 4.98
C ARG A 90 0.10 -10.57 5.25
N VAL A 91 -0.28 -9.83 4.20
CA VAL A 91 -1.14 -8.64 4.35
C VAL A 91 -2.53 -9.02 4.81
N ALA A 92 -3.13 -10.07 4.26
CA ALA A 92 -4.45 -10.54 4.68
C ALA A 92 -4.48 -10.89 6.17
N GLU A 93 -3.48 -11.62 6.67
CA GLU A 93 -3.30 -11.93 8.09
C GLU A 93 -3.18 -10.66 8.95
N LEU A 94 -2.36 -9.69 8.53
CA LEU A 94 -2.23 -8.40 9.22
C LEU A 94 -3.56 -7.65 9.31
N ILE A 95 -4.42 -7.75 8.29
CA ILE A 95 -5.77 -7.18 8.30
C ILE A 95 -6.71 -7.99 9.21
N ARG A 96 -6.66 -9.33 9.18
CA ARG A 96 -7.49 -10.20 10.04
C ARG A 96 -7.23 -9.99 11.54
N GLN A 97 -5.99 -9.69 11.91
CA GLN A 97 -5.60 -9.47 13.31
C GLN A 97 -6.07 -8.11 13.88
N ARG A 98 -6.53 -7.20 13.03
CA ARG A 98 -6.94 -5.85 13.46
C ARG A 98 -8.21 -5.89 14.30
N GLN A 99 -8.29 -4.98 15.27
CA GLN A 99 -9.44 -4.85 16.18
C GLN A 99 -10.33 -3.63 15.86
N ASP A 100 -9.91 -2.79 14.92
CA ASP A 100 -10.63 -1.58 14.50
C ASP A 100 -11.53 -1.80 13.27
N MET A 101 -11.63 -3.03 12.79
CA MET A 101 -12.50 -3.48 11.69
C MET A 101 -12.82 -4.96 11.85
N LEU A 102 -13.90 -5.43 11.24
CA LEU A 102 -14.28 -6.84 11.21
C LEU A 102 -14.22 -7.35 9.76
N VAL A 103 -13.45 -8.40 9.50
CA VAL A 103 -13.49 -9.10 8.20
C VAL A 103 -14.75 -9.97 8.18
N ILE A 104 -15.63 -9.74 7.21
CA ILE A 104 -16.91 -10.46 7.09
C ILE A 104 -16.94 -11.46 5.94
N ASN A 105 -16.07 -11.29 4.93
CA ASN A 105 -15.99 -12.16 3.77
C ASN A 105 -14.62 -12.06 3.10
N GLU A 106 -14.14 -13.15 2.52
CA GLU A 106 -12.88 -13.22 1.78
C GLU A 106 -13.10 -13.97 0.46
N LYS A 107 -12.56 -13.45 -0.64
CA LYS A 107 -12.67 -14.05 -1.98
C LYS A 107 -11.27 -14.13 -2.58
N ASP A 108 -10.78 -15.36 -2.71
CA ASP A 108 -9.47 -15.65 -3.28
C ASP A 108 -9.59 -15.95 -4.78
N TYR A 109 -9.15 -15.00 -5.62
CA TYR A 109 -9.03 -15.16 -7.06
C TYR A 109 -7.57 -15.39 -7.52
N ILE A 110 -6.63 -15.62 -6.60
CA ILE A 110 -5.25 -15.99 -6.92
C ILE A 110 -5.22 -17.48 -7.25
N ASP A 111 -5.74 -18.31 -6.35
CA ASP A 111 -5.85 -19.76 -6.55
C ASP A 111 -7.04 -20.12 -7.45
N ASN A 112 -8.14 -19.35 -7.35
CA ASN A 112 -9.35 -19.54 -8.16
C ASN A 112 -9.44 -18.50 -9.29
N VAL A 113 -8.50 -18.58 -10.24
CA VAL A 113 -8.40 -17.65 -11.36
C VAL A 113 -9.68 -17.67 -12.21
N LYS A 114 -10.21 -16.49 -12.54
CA LYS A 114 -11.36 -16.40 -13.47
C LYS A 114 -10.95 -16.80 -14.88
N GLU A 115 -11.90 -17.22 -15.70
CA GLU A 115 -11.64 -17.54 -17.12
C GLU A 115 -10.98 -16.40 -17.92
N SER A 116 -11.20 -15.14 -17.49
CA SER A 116 -10.57 -13.95 -18.08
C SER A 116 -9.08 -13.81 -17.78
N GLY A 117 -8.52 -14.58 -16.82
CA GLY A 117 -7.16 -14.42 -16.30
C GLY A 117 -7.06 -13.49 -15.08
N TYR A 118 -8.19 -13.00 -14.57
CA TYR A 118 -8.23 -12.10 -13.42
C TYR A 118 -7.73 -12.77 -12.14
N ARG A 119 -6.77 -12.11 -11.48
CA ARG A 119 -6.22 -12.48 -10.17
C ARG A 119 -6.24 -11.32 -9.19
N SER A 120 -6.64 -11.59 -7.95
CA SER A 120 -6.69 -10.64 -6.83
C SER A 120 -7.14 -11.35 -5.56
N TYR A 121 -6.77 -10.85 -4.39
CA TYR A 121 -7.39 -11.24 -3.13
C TYR A 121 -8.34 -10.15 -2.64
N HIS A 122 -9.59 -10.48 -2.33
CA HIS A 122 -10.58 -9.49 -1.85
C HIS A 122 -11.00 -9.81 -0.43
N MET A 123 -10.98 -8.80 0.44
CA MET A 123 -11.53 -8.87 1.79
C MET A 123 -12.63 -7.84 1.93
N ILE A 124 -13.81 -8.27 2.35
CA ILE A 124 -14.90 -7.36 2.70
C ILE A 124 -14.85 -7.15 4.20
N ILE A 125 -14.79 -5.88 4.60
CA ILE A 125 -14.74 -5.48 6.00
C ILE A 125 -15.98 -4.68 6.38
N LYS A 126 -16.38 -4.82 7.64
CA LYS A 126 -17.26 -3.89 8.33
C LYS A 126 -16.40 -2.91 9.13
N TYR A 127 -16.52 -1.62 8.84
CA TYR A 127 -15.68 -0.58 9.42
C TYR A 127 -16.53 0.45 10.19
N PRO A 128 -16.32 0.61 11.51
CA PRO A 128 -16.97 1.64 12.29
C PRO A 128 -16.33 3.01 12.04
N ILE A 129 -17.15 3.97 11.60
CA ILE A 129 -16.77 5.36 11.35
C ILE A 129 -17.41 6.26 12.41
N ASN A 130 -16.65 7.24 12.92
CA ASN A 130 -17.18 8.26 13.82
C ASN A 130 -17.39 9.57 13.02
N LEU A 131 -18.65 9.93 12.81
CA LEU A 131 -19.07 11.18 12.18
C LEU A 131 -19.43 12.21 13.24
N ALA A 132 -19.60 13.47 12.84
CA ALA A 132 -20.10 14.53 13.72
C ALA A 132 -21.48 14.21 14.31
N GLU A 133 -22.32 13.49 13.56
CA GLU A 133 -23.69 13.12 13.96
C GLU A 133 -23.76 11.79 14.73
N GLY A 134 -22.63 11.09 14.88
CA GLY A 134 -22.55 9.82 15.61
C GLY A 134 -21.76 8.73 14.89
N LYS A 135 -21.78 7.53 15.47
CA LYS A 135 -21.11 6.35 14.92
C LYS A 135 -21.96 5.72 13.83
N LYS A 136 -21.35 5.42 12.67
CA LYS A 136 -21.97 4.65 11.59
C LYS A 136 -21.03 3.52 11.18
N GLU A 137 -21.55 2.32 11.03
CA GLU A 137 -20.80 1.22 10.41
C GLU A 137 -21.05 1.19 8.91
N ILE A 138 -19.99 0.97 8.12
CA ILE A 138 -20.07 0.82 6.67
C ILE A 138 -19.40 -0.49 6.22
N LEU A 139 -19.67 -0.89 4.99
CA LEU A 139 -18.89 -1.90 4.28
C LEU A 139 -17.79 -1.26 3.45
N ALA A 140 -16.63 -1.88 3.43
CA ALA A 140 -15.54 -1.52 2.54
C ALA A 140 -14.87 -2.79 1.96
N GLU A 141 -14.39 -2.67 0.74
CA GLU A 141 -13.64 -3.73 0.05
C GLU A 141 -12.15 -3.39 0.07
N ILE A 142 -11.34 -4.31 0.58
CA ILE A 142 -9.88 -4.28 0.47
C ILE A 142 -9.46 -5.28 -0.60
N GLN A 143 -8.80 -4.78 -1.65
CA GLN A 143 -8.19 -5.61 -2.69
C GLN A 143 -6.68 -5.66 -2.48
N ILE A 144 -6.11 -6.85 -2.37
CA ILE A 144 -4.66 -7.07 -2.25
C ILE A 144 -4.16 -7.69 -3.55
N ARG A 145 -3.10 -7.10 -4.14
CA ARG A 145 -2.59 -7.47 -5.47
C ARG A 145 -1.09 -7.26 -5.59
N THR A 146 -0.44 -7.99 -6.48
CA THR A 146 0.87 -7.58 -7.02
C THR A 146 0.73 -6.38 -7.97
N LEU A 147 1.86 -5.78 -8.32
CA LEU A 147 1.93 -4.72 -9.33
C LEU A 147 1.43 -5.20 -10.69
N ALA A 148 1.82 -6.41 -11.10
CA ALA A 148 1.45 -7.00 -12.38
C ALA A 148 -0.06 -7.28 -12.44
N MET A 149 -0.64 -7.87 -11.39
CA MET A 149 -2.08 -8.07 -11.27
C MET A 149 -2.86 -6.75 -11.34
N ASN A 150 -2.38 -5.72 -10.64
CA ASN A 150 -3.04 -4.42 -10.64
C ASN A 150 -3.00 -3.73 -12.01
N PHE A 151 -1.86 -3.79 -12.71
CA PHE A 151 -1.72 -3.27 -14.06
C PHE A 151 -2.72 -3.93 -15.02
N TRP A 152 -2.73 -5.26 -15.04
CA TRP A 152 -3.63 -6.03 -15.90
C TRP A 152 -5.10 -5.75 -15.60
N ALA A 153 -5.51 -5.80 -14.32
CA ALA A 153 -6.90 -5.59 -13.92
C ALA A 153 -7.41 -4.17 -14.22
N THR A 154 -6.51 -3.17 -14.19
CA THR A 154 -6.87 -1.78 -14.54
C THR A 154 -7.17 -1.64 -16.03
N ILE A 155 -6.39 -2.30 -16.88
CA ILE A 155 -6.61 -2.32 -18.33
C ILE A 155 -7.90 -3.10 -18.66
N GLU A 156 -8.06 -4.29 -18.08
CA GLU A 156 -9.24 -5.14 -18.29
C GLU A 156 -10.53 -4.40 -17.92
N HIS A 157 -10.56 -3.73 -16.76
CA HIS A 157 -11.72 -2.95 -16.32
C HIS A 157 -12.03 -1.80 -17.29
N SER A 158 -10.99 -1.12 -17.80
CA SER A 158 -11.16 0.00 -18.74
C SER A 158 -11.73 -0.47 -20.08
N LEU A 159 -11.30 -1.63 -20.56
CA LEU A 159 -11.82 -2.24 -21.78
C LEU A 159 -13.25 -2.76 -21.58
N ASN A 160 -13.53 -3.41 -20.45
CA ASN A 160 -14.89 -3.85 -20.10
C ASN A 160 -15.87 -2.69 -20.10
N TYR A 161 -15.47 -1.55 -19.53
CA TYR A 161 -16.29 -0.34 -19.54
C TYR A 161 -16.53 0.18 -20.96
N LYS A 162 -15.48 0.30 -21.78
CA LYS A 162 -15.58 0.78 -23.17
C LYS A 162 -16.48 -0.10 -24.03
N TYR A 163 -16.36 -1.42 -23.89
CA TYR A 163 -17.08 -2.40 -24.70
C TYR A 163 -18.38 -2.89 -24.04
N LYS A 164 -18.81 -2.31 -22.92
CA LYS A 164 -20.02 -2.72 -22.17
C LYS A 164 -20.07 -4.24 -21.91
N HIS A 165 -18.93 -4.82 -21.52
CA HIS A 165 -18.72 -6.25 -21.32
C HIS A 165 -18.73 -7.14 -22.58
N ASP A 166 -18.88 -6.57 -23.77
CA ASP A 166 -18.80 -7.32 -25.04
C ASP A 166 -17.45 -7.10 -25.74
N ILE A 167 -16.37 -7.55 -25.06
CA ILE A 167 -15.00 -7.40 -25.58
C ILE A 167 -14.81 -8.35 -26.78
N PRO A 168 -14.35 -7.83 -27.94
CA PRO A 168 -14.00 -8.65 -29.11
C PRO A 168 -13.04 -9.79 -28.78
N ILE A 169 -13.25 -10.95 -29.39
CA ILE A 169 -12.50 -12.18 -29.08
C ILE A 169 -10.99 -12.00 -29.19
N GLU A 170 -10.52 -11.27 -30.20
CA GLU A 170 -9.08 -10.99 -30.38
C GLU A 170 -8.48 -10.21 -29.21
N ILE A 171 -9.21 -9.22 -28.70
CA ILE A 171 -8.79 -8.42 -27.54
C ILE A 171 -8.84 -9.26 -26.28
N ARG A 172 -9.87 -10.11 -26.13
CA ARG A 172 -10.00 -11.04 -25.01
C ARG A 172 -8.83 -12.01 -24.94
N ASN A 173 -8.42 -12.57 -26.08
CA ASN A 173 -7.27 -13.46 -26.17
C ASN A 173 -5.96 -12.72 -25.82
N LYS A 174 -5.78 -11.49 -26.29
CA LYS A 174 -4.62 -10.65 -25.91
C LYS A 174 -4.59 -10.36 -24.42
N LEU A 175 -5.74 -10.04 -23.81
CA LEU A 175 -5.86 -9.84 -22.38
C LEU A 175 -5.48 -11.10 -21.62
N LYS A 176 -6.00 -12.26 -22.00
CA LYS A 176 -5.66 -13.53 -21.36
C LYS A 176 -4.15 -13.81 -21.43
N ASN A 177 -3.55 -13.70 -22.60
CA ASN A 177 -2.10 -13.89 -22.77
C ASN A 177 -1.29 -12.91 -21.91
N ALA A 178 -1.73 -11.65 -21.79
CA ALA A 178 -1.08 -10.68 -20.91
C ALA A 178 -1.23 -11.04 -19.43
N ALA A 179 -2.36 -11.65 -19.02
CA ALA A 179 -2.57 -12.13 -17.66
C ALA A 179 -1.61 -13.29 -17.32
N ASP A 180 -1.40 -14.18 -18.29
CA ASP A 180 -0.49 -15.32 -18.15
C ASP A 180 0.98 -14.86 -18.11
N ALA A 181 1.36 -13.90 -18.95
CA ALA A 181 2.68 -13.29 -18.89
C ALA A 181 2.94 -12.54 -17.57
N ALA A 182 1.95 -11.80 -17.06
CA ALA A 182 2.03 -11.14 -15.75
C ALA A 182 2.25 -12.15 -14.62
N PHE A 183 1.59 -13.30 -14.68
CA PHE A 183 1.78 -14.37 -13.70
C PHE A 183 3.15 -15.02 -13.77
N GLN A 184 3.65 -15.29 -14.97
CA GLN A 184 5.00 -15.82 -15.16
C GLN A 184 6.05 -14.85 -14.62
N LEU A 185 5.87 -13.55 -14.86
CA LEU A 185 6.74 -12.52 -14.30
C LEU A 185 6.72 -12.54 -12.77
N ASP A 186 5.53 -12.53 -12.15
CA ASP A 186 5.39 -12.60 -10.70
C ASP A 186 6.05 -13.87 -10.12
N GLY A 187 5.93 -15.02 -10.81
CA GLY A 187 6.59 -16.28 -10.44
C GLY A 187 8.11 -16.21 -10.51
N GLN A 188 8.67 -15.69 -11.60
CA GLN A 188 10.12 -15.52 -11.74
C GLN A 188 10.70 -14.57 -10.69
N MET A 189 10.01 -13.47 -10.39
CA MET A 189 10.46 -12.55 -9.35
C MET A 189 10.36 -13.16 -7.94
N LEU A 190 9.42 -14.08 -7.71
CA LEU A 190 9.31 -14.82 -6.46
C LEU A 190 10.50 -15.77 -6.25
N GLU A 191 11.03 -16.40 -7.30
CA GLU A 191 12.19 -17.30 -7.22
C GLU A 191 13.46 -16.60 -6.71
N ILE A 192 13.64 -15.33 -7.06
CA ILE A 192 14.78 -14.50 -6.63
C ILE A 192 14.43 -13.53 -5.48
N LYS A 193 13.32 -13.79 -4.78
CA LYS A 193 12.77 -12.88 -3.76
C LYS A 193 13.76 -12.58 -2.63
N ASP A 194 14.46 -13.59 -2.14
CA ASP A 194 15.37 -13.41 -1.00
C ASP A 194 16.57 -12.54 -1.38
N GLU A 195 17.15 -12.72 -2.58
CA GLU A 195 18.21 -11.86 -3.11
C GLU A 195 17.74 -10.41 -3.26
N ILE A 196 16.52 -10.20 -3.77
CA ILE A 196 15.92 -8.86 -3.89
C ILE A 196 15.75 -8.22 -2.51
N LYS A 197 15.26 -8.98 -1.52
CA LYS A 197 15.04 -8.48 -0.16
C LYS A 197 16.35 -8.11 0.53
N ASP A 198 17.38 -8.93 0.39
CA ASP A 198 18.68 -8.67 0.98
C ASP A 198 19.32 -7.42 0.37
N ALA A 199 19.25 -7.27 -0.96
CA ALA A 199 19.70 -6.06 -1.63
C ALA A 199 18.93 -4.82 -1.14
N GLN A 200 17.60 -4.87 -1.10
CA GLN A 200 16.77 -3.76 -0.64
C GLN A 200 17.07 -3.37 0.82
N LYS A 201 17.25 -4.36 1.70
CA LYS A 201 17.60 -4.13 3.10
C LYS A 201 18.94 -3.44 3.24
N LEU A 202 19.95 -3.89 2.48
CA LEU A 202 21.28 -3.26 2.45
C LEU A 202 21.19 -1.78 2.04
N PHE A 203 20.41 -1.46 1.00
CA PHE A 203 20.18 -0.08 0.58
C PHE A 203 19.47 0.75 1.65
N GLU A 204 18.46 0.20 2.32
CA GLU A 204 17.70 0.92 3.36
C GLU A 204 18.56 1.20 4.60
N VAL A 205 19.36 0.24 5.06
CA VAL A 205 20.29 0.43 6.18
C VAL A 205 21.33 1.50 5.84
N LYS A 206 21.95 1.42 4.65
CA LYS A 206 22.91 2.44 4.19
C LYS A 206 22.27 3.82 4.16
N SER A 207 21.05 3.94 3.65
CA SER A 207 20.31 5.21 3.60
C SER A 207 20.00 5.77 5.00
N ASN A 208 19.62 4.91 5.95
CA ASN A 208 19.31 5.33 7.32
C ASN A 208 20.58 5.81 8.04
N LEU A 209 21.69 5.07 7.93
CA LEU A 209 22.99 5.49 8.48
C LEU A 209 23.41 6.88 7.94
N ILE A 210 23.28 7.10 6.62
CA ILE A 210 23.59 8.41 6.03
C ILE A 210 22.70 9.51 6.61
N SER A 211 21.40 9.25 6.75
CA SER A 211 20.47 10.22 7.33
C SER A 211 20.84 10.58 8.78
N ASP A 212 21.18 9.59 9.60
CA ASP A 212 21.55 9.80 11.00
C ASP A 212 22.88 10.55 11.13
N ILE A 213 23.86 10.22 10.28
CA ILE A 213 25.13 10.97 10.19
C ILE A 213 24.86 12.44 9.84
N VAL A 214 24.04 12.71 8.81
CA VAL A 214 23.71 14.07 8.40
C VAL A 214 23.01 14.84 9.51
N ASN A 215 22.04 14.21 10.20
CA ASN A 215 21.35 14.80 11.34
C ASN A 215 22.32 15.14 12.48
N ASN A 216 23.25 14.25 12.80
CA ASN A 216 24.24 14.47 13.85
C ASN A 216 25.26 15.57 13.46
N ILE A 217 25.62 15.69 12.17
CA ILE A 217 26.41 16.83 11.67
C ILE A 217 25.64 18.15 11.86
N LEU A 218 24.33 18.17 11.61
CA LEU A 218 23.50 19.35 11.89
C LEU A 218 23.48 19.71 13.39
N VAL A 219 23.43 18.70 14.27
CA VAL A 219 23.55 18.91 15.72
C VAL A 219 24.90 19.57 16.06
N LEU A 220 26.02 19.07 15.54
CA LEU A 220 27.34 19.70 15.75
C LEU A 220 27.40 21.13 15.22
N SER A 221 26.76 21.39 14.07
CA SER A 221 26.64 22.75 13.53
C SER A 221 25.87 23.67 14.47
N SER A 222 24.79 23.19 15.09
CA SER A 222 24.03 23.97 16.07
C SER A 222 24.80 24.25 17.37
N MET A 223 25.79 23.42 17.68
CA MET A 223 26.73 23.61 18.79
C MET A 223 27.95 24.47 18.42
N ASN A 224 27.97 25.06 17.22
CA ASN A 224 29.05 25.89 16.69
C ASN A 224 30.41 25.16 16.57
N LYS A 225 30.39 23.82 16.42
CA LYS A 225 31.58 22.96 16.27
C LYS A 225 32.01 22.85 14.80
N LEU A 226 32.43 23.97 14.23
CA LEU A 226 32.66 24.11 12.78
C LEU A 226 33.80 23.22 12.25
N SER A 227 34.84 23.00 13.07
CA SER A 227 35.98 22.14 12.69
C SER A 227 35.55 20.68 12.52
N GLU A 228 34.77 20.17 13.47
CA GLU A 228 34.22 18.82 13.48
C GLU A 228 33.20 18.62 12.37
N VAL A 229 32.33 19.61 12.14
CA VAL A 229 31.40 19.61 11.00
C VAL A 229 32.15 19.44 9.68
N SER A 230 33.22 20.22 9.45
CA SER A 230 34.03 20.13 8.24
C SER A 230 34.68 18.76 8.09
N TYR A 231 35.28 18.24 9.18
CA TYR A 231 35.91 16.92 9.23
C TYR A 231 34.93 15.79 8.88
N TYR A 232 33.80 15.71 9.58
CA TYR A 232 32.82 14.65 9.38
C TYR A 232 32.11 14.74 8.04
N LYS A 233 31.84 15.95 7.54
CA LYS A 233 31.27 16.14 6.20
C LYS A 233 32.21 15.67 5.10
N SER A 234 33.50 15.96 5.21
CA SER A 234 34.50 15.47 4.27
C SER A 234 34.58 13.94 4.27
N ARG A 235 34.56 13.33 5.47
CA ARG A 235 34.59 11.88 5.62
C ARG A 235 33.33 11.20 5.10
N LEU A 236 32.15 11.76 5.36
CA LEU A 236 30.88 11.29 4.79
C LEU A 236 30.92 11.33 3.26
N ASN A 237 31.36 12.44 2.64
CA ASN A 237 31.42 12.54 1.18
C ASN A 237 32.28 11.44 0.55
N LYS A 238 33.41 11.08 1.18
CA LYS A 238 34.25 9.97 0.72
C LYS A 238 33.53 8.62 0.82
N LEU A 239 32.82 8.38 1.93
CA LEU A 239 32.08 7.13 2.14
C LEU A 239 30.82 7.01 1.26
N LEU A 240 30.27 8.13 0.76
CA LEU A 240 29.14 8.09 -0.18
C LEU A 240 29.51 7.45 -1.52
N GLU A 241 30.75 7.63 -1.98
CA GLU A 241 31.23 7.13 -3.27
C GLU A 241 31.66 5.65 -3.18
N GLU A 242 32.41 5.27 -2.15
CA GLU A 242 33.09 3.96 -2.08
C GLU A 242 32.82 3.18 -0.80
N GLY A 243 32.16 3.78 0.19
CA GLY A 243 32.07 3.22 1.54
C GLY A 243 31.01 2.12 1.71
N ASP A 244 31.30 1.17 2.59
CA ASP A 244 30.36 0.13 3.02
C ASP A 244 29.55 0.52 4.27
N GLU A 245 28.63 -0.35 4.68
CA GLU A 245 27.78 -0.15 5.86
C GLU A 245 28.59 -0.03 7.16
N PHE A 246 29.66 -0.82 7.29
CA PHE A 246 30.50 -0.86 8.48
C PHE A 246 31.27 0.45 8.64
N GLU A 247 31.82 1.00 7.56
CA GLU A 247 32.51 2.29 7.59
C GLU A 247 31.57 3.45 7.94
N LEU A 248 30.34 3.43 7.42
CA LEU A 248 29.30 4.42 7.77
C LEU A 248 28.89 4.29 9.23
N SER A 249 28.69 3.07 9.76
CA SER A 249 28.40 2.84 11.17
C SER A 249 29.52 3.38 12.07
N ASN A 250 30.78 3.10 11.74
CA ASN A 250 31.93 3.62 12.50
C ASN A 250 32.01 5.16 12.48
N LEU A 251 31.63 5.78 11.36
CA LEU A 251 31.55 7.24 11.26
C LEU A 251 30.44 7.78 12.15
N LEU A 252 29.26 7.16 12.15
CA LEU A 252 28.14 7.53 13.02
C LEU A 252 28.54 7.48 14.49
N ASP A 253 29.10 6.35 14.95
CA ASP A 253 29.57 6.16 16.33
C ASP A 253 30.60 7.22 16.73
N SER A 254 31.51 7.56 15.82
CA SER A 254 32.53 8.59 16.05
C SER A 254 31.90 9.98 16.27
N ILE A 255 30.87 10.32 15.49
CA ILE A 255 30.16 11.60 15.61
C ILE A 255 29.36 11.64 16.92
N GLU A 256 28.64 10.57 17.25
CA GLU A 256 27.86 10.48 18.48
C GLU A 256 28.74 10.63 19.72
N LYS A 257 29.93 10.01 19.71
CA LYS A 257 30.91 10.17 20.78
C LYS A 257 31.36 11.62 20.93
N SER A 258 31.66 12.31 19.83
CA SER A 258 32.03 13.73 19.89
C SER A 258 30.88 14.63 20.36
N ILE A 259 29.65 14.39 19.91
CA ILE A 259 28.46 15.10 20.42
C ILE A 259 28.32 14.89 21.93
N TYR A 260 28.49 13.66 22.41
CA TYR A 260 28.43 13.35 23.83
C TYR A 260 29.51 14.07 24.64
N GLU A 261 30.75 14.11 24.14
CA GLU A 261 31.85 14.84 24.76
C GLU A 261 31.57 16.35 24.81
N PHE A 262 31.04 16.94 23.74
CA PHE A 262 30.72 18.38 23.73
C PHE A 262 29.54 18.77 24.59
N ARG A 263 28.59 17.86 24.86
CA ARG A 263 27.47 18.12 25.78
C ARG A 263 27.89 18.15 27.25
N LYS A 264 29.08 17.66 27.60
CA LYS A 264 29.61 17.68 28.98
C LYS A 264 30.26 19.01 29.38
N TYR A 265 30.50 19.91 28.43
CA TYR A 265 31.16 21.20 28.62
C TYR A 265 30.25 22.34 28.17
#